data_AF-Q5K631-F1
#
_entry.id   AF-Q5K631-F1
#
_cell.length_a   1.000
_cell.length_b   1.000
_cell.length_c   1.000
_cell.angle_alpha   90.00
_cell.angle_beta   90.00
_cell.angle_gamma   90.00
#
_symmetry.space_group_name_H-M   'P 1'
#
loop_
_entity.id
_entity.type
_entity.pdbx_description
1 polymer ?
#
loop_
_entity_poly.entity_id
_entity_poly.type
_entity_poly.pdbx_seq_one_letter_code
_entity_poly.pdbx_strand_id
1 'polypeptide(L)' 'VFSKCLEKIILKRMDKFLQSNNIINDSQYGFRKNRSTEIALIHQKEYILDKLEKNKFVLGIFVDFT' A
#
# COMPACT_ATOMS: atom_id res chain seq x y z
N VAL A 1 -6.31 28.56 7.16
CA VAL A 1 -7.66 27.93 7.10
C VAL A 1 -8.04 27.54 5.68
N PHE A 2 -7.99 28.43 4.68
CA PHE A 2 -8.27 28.09 3.26
C PHE A 2 -7.34 27.02 2.65
N SER A 3 -6.08 26.93 3.10
CA SER A 3 -5.12 25.95 2.60
C SER A 3 -5.59 24.50 2.75
N LYS A 4 -6.24 24.15 3.88
CA LYS A 4 -6.74 22.79 4.12
C LYS A 4 -7.91 22.41 3.22
N CYS A 5 -8.76 23.38 2.87
CA CYS A 5 -9.84 23.16 1.91
C CYS A 5 -9.27 22.89 0.50
N LEU A 6 -8.31 23.71 0.05
CA LEU A 6 -7.64 23.52 -1.23
C LEU A 6 -6.87 22.20 -1.30
N GLU A 7 -6.13 21.84 -0.25
CA GLU A 7 -5.43 20.56 -0.09
C GLU A 7 -6.39 19.38 -0.29
N LYS A 8 -7.57 19.40 0.35
CA LYS A 8 -8.57 18.34 0.23
C LYS A 8 -9.15 18.23 -1.19
N ILE A 9 -9.34 19.36 -1.87
CA ILE A 9 -9.83 19.38 -3.27
C ILE A 9 -8.78 18.77 -4.20
N ILE A 10 -7.52 19.19 -4.07
CA ILE A 10 -6.40 18.68 -4.87
C ILE A 10 -6.22 17.18 -4.62
N LEU A 11 -6.19 16.75 -3.36
CA LEU A 11 -6.08 15.35 -2.98
C LEU A 11 -7.17 14.49 -3.64
N LYS A 12 -8.44 14.96 -3.62
CA LYS A 12 -9.54 14.22 -4.25
C LYS A 12 -9.38 14.06 -5.76
N ARG A 13 -8.86 15.09 -6.44
CA ARG A 13 -8.60 15.03 -7.90
C ARG A 13 -7.44 14.10 -8.21
N MET A 14 -6.36 14.18 -7.44
CA MET A 14 -5.19 13.31 -7.58
C MET A 14 -5.54 11.84 -7.31
N ASP A 15 -6.25 11.55 -6.22
CA ASP A 15 -6.70 10.19 -5.88
C ASP A 15 -7.51 9.57 -7.03
N LYS A 16 -8.46 10.32 -7.59
CA LYS A 16 -9.25 9.87 -8.73
C LYS A 16 -8.38 9.59 -9.96
N PHE A 17 -7.43 10.48 -10.27
CA PHE A 17 -6.54 10.31 -11.42
C PHE A 17 -5.63 9.07 -11.27
N LEU A 18 -4.99 8.91 -10.10
CA LEU A 18 -4.09 7.80 -9.81
C LEU A 18 -4.81 6.45 -9.88
N GLN A 19 -6.05 6.38 -9.37
CA GLN A 19 -6.89 5.19 -9.46
C GLN A 19 -7.33 4.91 -10.91
N SER A 20 -7.80 5.92 -11.66
CA SER A 20 -8.27 5.71 -13.04
C SER A 20 -7.18 5.25 -14.01
N ASN A 21 -5.92 5.58 -13.72
CA ASN A 21 -4.78 5.21 -14.55
C ASN A 21 -3.98 4.02 -13.98
N ASN A 22 -4.44 3.38 -12.90
CA ASN A 22 -3.76 2.25 -12.24
C ASN A 22 -2.28 2.51 -11.93
N ILE A 23 -1.95 3.75 -11.52
CA ILE A 23 -0.55 4.16 -11.29
C ILE A 23 0.01 3.57 -9.98
N ILE A 24 -0.85 3.41 -8.97
CA ILE A 24 -0.43 2.91 -7.65
C ILE A 24 -0.52 1.38 -7.62
N ASN A 25 0.58 0.72 -7.24
CA ASN A 25 0.65 -0.73 -7.08
C ASN A 25 -0.34 -1.23 -6.01
N ASP A 26 -0.99 -2.36 -6.26
CA ASP A 26 -1.89 -3.04 -5.33
C ASP A 26 -1.25 -3.48 -4.02
N SER A 27 0.06 -3.69 -4.00
CA SER A 27 0.84 -3.94 -2.78
C SER A 27 1.17 -2.68 -1.98
N GLN A 28 0.71 -1.49 -2.39
CA GLN A 28 0.80 -0.27 -1.57
C GLN A 28 -0.43 -0.19 -0.66
N TYR A 29 -0.23 -0.46 0.64
CA TYR A 29 -1.32 -0.51 1.62
C TYR A 29 -1.51 0.80 2.39
N GLY A 30 -0.49 1.66 2.46
CA GLY A 30 -0.55 2.95 3.14
C GLY A 30 -1.28 4.03 2.33
N PHE A 31 -1.99 4.93 3.02
CA PHE A 31 -2.62 6.13 2.47
C PHE A 31 -3.61 5.89 1.30
N ARG A 32 -4.16 4.67 1.19
CA ARG A 32 -5.17 4.33 0.18
C ARG A 32 -6.51 4.01 0.86
N LYS A 33 -7.60 4.38 0.18
CA LYS A 33 -8.93 3.92 0.60
C LYS A 33 -9.03 2.41 0.44
N ASN A 34 -9.72 1.76 1.37
CA ASN A 34 -9.99 0.33 1.37
C ASN A 34 -8.73 -0.57 1.40
N ARG A 35 -7.57 -0.03 1.79
CA ARG A 35 -6.36 -0.81 2.08
C ARG A 35 -5.91 -0.41 3.48
N SER A 36 -5.69 -1.42 4.33
CA SER A 36 -5.26 -1.23 5.70
C SER A 36 -3.91 -1.90 5.93
N THR A 37 -3.20 -1.46 6.96
CA THR A 37 -1.89 -2.01 7.33
C THR A 37 -1.99 -3.46 7.79
N GLU A 38 -3.14 -3.87 8.33
CA GLU A 38 -3.42 -5.25 8.72
C GLU A 38 -3.46 -6.17 7.48
N ILE A 39 -4.03 -5.71 6.36
CA ILE A 39 -4.04 -6.49 5.11
C ILE A 39 -2.60 -6.70 4.61
N ALA A 40 -1.71 -5.72 4.78
CA ALA A 40 -0.30 -5.86 4.42
C ALA A 40 0.37 -7.00 5.20
N LEU A 41 0.14 -7.04 6.52
CA LEU A 41 0.67 -8.08 7.40
C LEU A 41 0.09 -9.46 7.09
N ILE A 42 -1.21 -9.54 6.82
CA ILE A 42 -1.87 -10.79 6.44
C ILE A 42 -1.24 -11.34 5.15
N HIS A 43 -1.09 -10.50 4.12
CA HIS A 43 -0.51 -10.92 2.85
C HIS A 43 0.95 -11.36 3.00
N GLN A 44 1.75 -10.65 3.80
CA GLN A 44 3.13 -11.03 4.10
C GLN A 44 3.19 -12.38 4.83
N LYS A 45 2.33 -12.58 5.84
CA LYS A 45 2.24 -13.85 6.59
C LYS A 45 1.87 -15.01 5.68
N GLU A 46 0.86 -14.84 4.83
CA GLU A 46 0.43 -15.86 3.87
C GLU A 46 1.54 -16.22 2.89
N TYR A 47 2.26 -15.22 2.38
CA TYR A 47 3.40 -15.45 1.50
C TYR A 47 4.49 -16.27 2.21
N ILE A 48 4.84 -15.92 3.45
CA ILE A 48 5.85 -16.66 4.23
C ILE A 48 5.42 -18.11 4.42
N LEU A 49 4.17 -18.34 4.85
CA LEU A 49 3.64 -19.69 5.07
C LEU A 49 3.65 -20.53 3.78
N ASP A 50 3.19 -19.98 2.66
CA ASP A 50 3.20 -20.66 1.35
C ASP A 50 4.61 -21.10 0.91
N LYS A 51 5.63 -20.26 1.18
CA LYS A 51 7.02 -20.61 0.82
C LYS A 51 7.63 -21.61 1.79
N LEU A 52 7.32 -21.52 3.08
CA LEU A 52 7.76 -22.49 4.07
C LEU A 52 7.20 -23.89 3.77
N GLU A 53 5.90 -24.00 3.46
CA GLU A 53 5.27 -25.27 3.06
C GLU A 53 5.92 -25.89 1.82
N LYS A 54 6.45 -25.05 0.92
CA LYS A 54 7.17 -25.48 -0.29
C LYS A 54 8.67 -25.74 -0.05
N ASN A 55 9.11 -25.81 1.22
CA ASN A 55 10.51 -25.95 1.61
C ASN A 55 11.44 -24.90 0.98
N LYS A 56 10.94 -23.68 0.77
CA LYS A 56 11.72 -22.54 0.24
C LYS A 56 12.12 -21.62 1.38
N PHE A 57 13.32 -21.05 1.26
CA PHE A 57 13.78 -20.00 2.16
C PHE A 57 13.15 -18.64 1.79
N VAL A 58 12.81 -17.83 2.80
CA VAL A 58 12.24 -16.49 2.61
C VAL A 58 13.17 -15.46 3.24
N LEU A 59 13.56 -14.45 2.47
CA LEU A 59 14.34 -13.31 2.93
C LEU A 59 13.44 -12.06 2.98
N GLY A 60 13.38 -11.41 4.14
CA GLY A 60 12.73 -10.12 4.30
C GLY A 60 13.76 -8.98 4.17
N ILE A 61 13.53 -8.05 3.25
CA ILE A 61 14.33 -6.83 3.11
C ILE A 61 13.43 -5.66 3.52
N PHE A 62 13.83 -4.95 4.57
CA PHE A 62 13.12 -3.79 5.08
C PHE A 62 13.90 -2.54 4.72
N VAL A 63 13.25 -1.61 4.01
CA VAL A 63 13.84 -0.36 3.55
C VAL A 63 12.97 0.77 4.07
N ASP A 64 13.60 1.83 4.57
CA ASP A 64 12.93 3.04 5.02
C ASP A 64 13.56 4.27 4.36
N PHE A 65 12.79 5.34 4.18
CA PHE A 65 13.29 6.62 3.66
C PHE A 65 13.69 7.53 4.82
N THR A 66 14.92 8.06 4.78
CA THR A 66 15.39 9.10 5.72
C THR A 66 15.01 10.50 5.22
#